data_AF-A0A0N1HLL2-F1
#
_entry.id   AF-A0A0N1HLL2-F1
#
_cell.length_a   1.000
_cell.length_b   1.000
_cell.length_c   1.000
_cell.angle_alpha   90.00
_cell.angle_beta   90.00
_cell.angle_gamma   90.00
#
_symmetry.space_group_name_H-M   'P 1'
#
loop_
_entity.id
_entity.type
_entity.pdbx_description
1 polymer ?
#
loop_
_entity_poly.entity_id
_entity_poly.type
_entity_poly.pdbx_seq_one_letter_code
_entity_poly.pdbx_strand_id
1 'polypeptide(L)'
;MGDAGPLEPSLVSTAPLDDRLDRNGSATQEREVTVLVTGFGPFKSFTTNPSFLIASALPHKLPPQQPSTSSPNQPEPYTIHLLLHPSPIRVSYTTVSSLIPTLLQQHNPDYIFHIGVAGGRTNYTLETVGHRDSYKIRDVDERDGWKAGEHAWKKEGVPEKLHVGWDEEDVVERWASEVRSREEELGFDDVPKEESNGLTVERFGDWFKNVERTEKKRAFSRCQLSVDAGRFLCEFTLFESLVQRWAELQKADKDSRALSRERLGKVAFLHVPGPYDEEAIERGARVAEAAIRSLVASWEEGRRRKAGQEENLKGSTKVDTTGTGDSEWD
;
A
#
# COMPACT_ATOMS: atom_id res chain seq x y z
N MET A 1 24.68 -49.61 21.34
CA MET A 1 23.45 -49.90 20.58
C MET A 1 22.42 -48.86 20.98
N GLY A 2 21.91 -48.09 20.03
CA GLY A 2 20.99 -46.97 20.31
C GLY A 2 21.02 -45.95 19.18
N ASP A 3 20.48 -46.37 18.04
CA ASP A 3 19.81 -45.63 16.97
C ASP A 3 20.24 -44.16 16.67
N ALA A 4 20.94 -44.00 15.54
CA ALA A 4 21.20 -42.72 14.91
C ALA A 4 20.07 -42.45 13.89
N GLY A 5 19.21 -41.48 14.19
CA GLY A 5 18.20 -40.99 13.26
C GLY A 5 18.81 -40.37 11.99
N PRO A 6 18.04 -40.29 10.88
CA PRO A 6 18.58 -39.90 9.59
C PRO A 6 19.02 -38.44 9.54
N LEU A 7 20.15 -38.21 8.87
CA LEU A 7 20.77 -36.91 8.64
C LEU A 7 19.87 -36.02 7.76
N GLU A 8 19.61 -34.81 8.23
CA GLU A 8 18.98 -33.74 7.45
C GLU A 8 19.85 -33.38 6.23
N PRO A 9 19.28 -33.24 5.01
CA PRO A 9 20.04 -32.75 3.88
C PRO A 9 20.29 -31.25 4.01
N SER A 10 21.58 -30.89 3.98
CA SER A 10 22.10 -29.53 3.92
C SER A 10 21.47 -28.72 2.78
N LEU A 11 20.84 -27.59 3.09
CA LEU A 11 20.40 -26.62 2.10
C LEU A 11 21.63 -25.92 1.49
N VAL A 12 21.88 -26.23 0.23
CA VAL A 12 22.94 -25.66 -0.59
C VAL A 12 22.62 -24.22 -0.92
N SER A 13 23.58 -23.34 -0.63
CA SER A 13 23.63 -21.95 -1.06
C SER A 13 23.63 -21.84 -2.59
N THR A 14 22.57 -21.29 -3.18
CA THR A 14 22.56 -20.90 -4.60
C THR A 14 22.75 -19.39 -4.71
N ALA A 15 23.93 -18.97 -5.16
CA ALA A 15 24.17 -17.62 -5.67
C ALA A 15 23.34 -17.39 -6.96
N PRO A 16 23.02 -16.14 -7.34
CA PRO A 16 22.30 -15.88 -8.58
C PRO A 16 23.25 -16.04 -9.78
N LEU A 17 22.94 -17.02 -10.63
CA LEU A 17 23.50 -17.15 -11.98
C LEU A 17 22.67 -16.30 -12.95
N ASP A 18 23.28 -15.23 -13.43
CA ASP A 18 22.81 -14.47 -14.58
C ASP A 18 23.47 -15.07 -15.82
N ASP A 19 22.75 -15.92 -16.54
CA ASP A 19 23.16 -16.41 -17.86
C ASP A 19 21.90 -16.57 -18.72
N ARG A 20 21.59 -15.55 -19.52
CA ARG A 20 20.44 -15.53 -20.44
C ARG A 20 20.89 -15.21 -21.85
N LEU A 21 21.42 -16.22 -22.53
CA LEU A 21 21.44 -16.29 -23.99
C LEU A 21 20.99 -17.68 -24.45
N ASP A 22 19.68 -17.91 -24.49
CA ASP A 22 19.14 -19.07 -25.20
C ASP A 22 18.71 -18.69 -26.62
N ARG A 23 19.59 -19.00 -27.57
CA ARG A 23 19.26 -19.20 -28.98
C ARG A 23 18.54 -20.55 -29.13
N ASN A 24 17.23 -20.58 -28.88
CA ASN A 24 16.26 -21.44 -29.59
C ASN A 24 14.88 -21.27 -28.96
N GLY A 25 13.86 -21.09 -29.80
CA GLY A 25 12.49 -20.76 -29.40
C GLY A 25 11.96 -21.57 -28.21
N SER A 26 11.66 -20.86 -27.14
CA SER A 26 10.97 -21.33 -25.95
C SER A 26 9.86 -20.32 -25.64
N ALA A 27 8.70 -20.80 -25.19
CA ALA A 27 7.56 -19.99 -24.81
C ALA A 27 8.01 -18.80 -23.94
N THR A 28 7.53 -17.59 -24.24
CA THR A 28 7.82 -16.39 -23.44
C THR A 28 7.46 -16.68 -21.99
N GLN A 29 8.48 -16.91 -21.15
CA GLN A 29 8.28 -17.22 -19.75
C GLN A 29 7.64 -15.99 -19.10
N GLU A 30 6.40 -16.13 -18.64
CA GLU A 30 5.66 -15.07 -17.97
C GLU A 30 6.50 -14.57 -16.79
N ARG A 31 6.75 -13.25 -16.76
CA ARG A 31 7.59 -12.64 -15.73
C ARG A 31 6.88 -12.67 -14.38
N GLU A 32 7.61 -12.99 -13.32
CA GLU A 32 7.07 -12.89 -11.96
C GLU A 32 7.39 -11.52 -11.37
N VAL A 33 6.38 -10.83 -10.83
CA VAL A 33 6.51 -9.57 -10.09
C VAL A 33 6.19 -9.84 -8.62
N THR A 34 7.11 -9.54 -7.72
CA THR A 34 6.95 -9.81 -6.29
C THR A 34 6.59 -8.56 -5.50
N VAL A 35 5.60 -8.67 -4.61
CA VAL A 35 5.13 -7.57 -3.77
C VAL A 35 5.15 -8.01 -2.31
N LEU A 36 6.02 -7.41 -1.49
CA LEU A 36 6.00 -7.60 -0.04
C LEU A 36 4.81 -6.84 0.56
N VAL A 37 3.93 -7.54 1.26
CA VAL A 37 2.76 -6.93 1.90
C VAL A 37 2.82 -7.08 3.42
N THR A 38 2.56 -5.97 4.13
CA THR A 38 2.57 -5.96 5.60
C THR A 38 1.39 -5.18 6.16
N GLY A 39 0.92 -5.55 7.35
CA GLY A 39 0.00 -4.74 8.15
C GLY A 39 0.46 -4.64 9.61
N PHE A 40 -0.17 -3.73 10.37
CA PHE A 40 0.19 -3.46 11.76
C PHE A 40 -0.69 -4.20 12.76
N GLY A 41 -0.11 -4.43 13.93
CA GLY A 41 -0.82 -4.94 15.10
C GLY A 41 -1.58 -3.88 15.88
N PRO A 42 -2.15 -4.28 17.02
CA PRO A 42 -2.86 -3.39 17.93
C PRO A 42 -2.01 -2.22 18.43
N PHE A 43 -2.64 -1.06 18.67
CA PHE A 43 -2.01 0.09 19.33
C PHE A 43 -3.06 1.03 19.94
N LYS A 44 -2.72 1.63 21.09
CA LYS A 44 -3.65 2.51 21.85
C LYS A 44 -5.02 1.84 22.02
N SER A 45 -6.10 2.49 21.57
CA SER A 45 -7.46 2.00 21.62
C SER A 45 -7.81 0.97 20.53
N PHE A 46 -6.96 0.80 19.51
CA PHE A 46 -7.14 -0.22 18.48
C PHE A 46 -6.66 -1.57 18.99
N THR A 47 -7.51 -2.29 19.72
CA THR A 47 -7.24 -3.67 20.17
C THR A 47 -7.20 -4.65 19.00
N THR A 48 -7.87 -4.31 17.91
CA THR A 48 -7.83 -4.99 16.61
C THR A 48 -7.45 -3.95 15.56
N ASN A 49 -6.48 -4.28 14.70
CA ASN A 49 -6.03 -3.39 13.65
C ASN A 49 -6.44 -3.96 12.28
N PRO A 50 -7.32 -3.28 11.52
CA PRO A 50 -7.81 -3.80 10.24
C PRO A 50 -6.68 -3.97 9.21
N SER A 51 -5.58 -3.24 9.32
CA SER A 51 -4.49 -3.33 8.33
C SER A 51 -3.87 -4.72 8.22
N PHE A 52 -3.61 -5.40 9.34
CA PHE A 52 -3.09 -6.77 9.31
C PHE A 52 -4.14 -7.79 8.88
N LEU A 53 -5.41 -7.59 9.27
CA LEU A 53 -6.51 -8.45 8.82
C LEU A 53 -6.68 -8.38 7.30
N ILE A 54 -6.66 -7.17 6.73
CA ILE A 54 -6.71 -6.96 5.28
C ILE A 54 -5.50 -7.59 4.61
N ALA A 55 -4.28 -7.32 5.09
CA ALA A 55 -3.07 -7.90 4.52
C ALA A 55 -3.09 -9.44 4.50
N SER A 56 -3.64 -10.06 5.57
CA SER A 56 -3.75 -11.50 5.71
C SER A 56 -4.87 -12.12 4.85
N ALA A 57 -5.88 -11.33 4.47
CA ALA A 57 -7.00 -11.76 3.64
C ALA A 57 -6.69 -11.72 2.13
N LEU A 58 -5.55 -11.14 1.73
CA LEU A 58 -5.14 -11.09 0.33
C LEU A 58 -4.76 -12.49 -0.19
N PRO A 59 -4.99 -12.77 -1.48
CA PRO A 59 -4.51 -14.00 -2.10
C PRO A 59 -2.99 -13.95 -2.31
N HIS A 60 -2.33 -15.09 -2.44
CA HIS A 60 -0.88 -15.14 -2.72
C HIS A 60 -0.50 -14.78 -4.16
N LYS A 61 -1.47 -14.76 -5.08
CA LYS A 61 -1.26 -14.49 -6.50
C LYS A 61 -2.40 -13.61 -7.02
N LEU A 62 -2.05 -12.58 -7.79
CA LEU A 62 -3.01 -11.73 -8.48
C LEU A 62 -2.79 -11.79 -10.00
N PRO A 63 -3.86 -11.85 -10.81
CA PRO A 63 -3.74 -11.62 -12.23
C PRO A 63 -3.38 -10.15 -12.51
N PRO A 64 -2.66 -9.84 -13.60
CA PRO A 64 -2.48 -8.47 -14.07
C PRO A 64 -3.82 -7.78 -14.32
N GLN A 65 -3.81 -6.46 -14.18
CA GLN A 65 -4.86 -5.63 -14.77
C GLN A 65 -4.75 -5.70 -16.29
N GLN A 66 -5.88 -5.57 -17.00
CA GLN A 66 -5.84 -5.48 -18.46
C GLN A 66 -5.01 -4.26 -18.89
N PRO A 67 -4.12 -4.40 -19.91
CA PRO A 67 -3.30 -3.30 -20.38
C PRO A 67 -4.17 -2.13 -20.83
N SER A 68 -3.77 -0.91 -20.50
CA SER A 68 -4.47 0.27 -21.03
C SER A 68 -4.31 0.35 -22.55
N THR A 69 -5.40 0.71 -23.25
CA THR A 69 -5.39 0.87 -24.72
C THR A 69 -4.53 2.06 -25.18
N SER A 70 -4.24 3.00 -24.26
CA SER A 70 -3.41 4.18 -24.45
C SER A 70 -1.97 4.01 -23.94
N SER A 71 -1.57 2.77 -23.61
CA SER A 71 -0.27 2.51 -23.01
C SER A 71 0.90 2.93 -23.93
N PRO A 72 1.93 3.60 -23.39
CA PRO A 72 3.11 3.94 -24.17
C PRO A 72 3.92 2.69 -24.55
N ASN A 73 3.81 1.59 -23.78
CA ASN A 73 4.46 0.31 -24.05
C ASN A 73 3.50 -0.86 -23.85
N GLN A 74 3.61 -1.91 -24.68
CA GLN A 74 2.96 -3.19 -24.38
C GLN A 74 3.81 -3.91 -23.32
N PRO A 75 3.28 -4.19 -22.11
CA PRO A 75 4.04 -4.91 -21.09
C PRO A 75 4.23 -6.37 -21.54
N GLU A 76 5.41 -6.92 -21.27
CA GLU A 76 5.62 -8.37 -21.35
C GLU A 76 4.63 -9.08 -20.40
N PRO A 77 4.11 -10.28 -20.73
CA PRO A 77 3.23 -11.01 -19.84
C PRO A 77 3.87 -11.20 -18.45
N TYR A 78 3.12 -10.89 -17.39
CA TYR A 78 3.60 -11.05 -16.02
C TYR A 78 2.51 -11.59 -15.08
N THR A 79 2.90 -12.17 -13.96
CA THR A 79 2.02 -12.52 -12.83
C THR A 79 2.50 -11.76 -11.58
N ILE A 80 1.56 -11.35 -10.72
CA ILE A 80 1.89 -10.72 -9.43
C ILE A 80 1.84 -11.77 -8.31
N HIS A 81 2.94 -11.92 -7.58
CA HIS A 81 3.06 -12.77 -6.39
C HIS A 81 3.12 -11.91 -5.13
N LEU A 82 2.22 -12.17 -4.19
CA LEU A 82 2.15 -11.45 -2.92
C LEU A 82 2.90 -12.22 -1.82
N LEU A 83 3.94 -11.59 -1.30
CA LEU A 83 4.71 -12.06 -0.15
C LEU A 83 4.08 -11.48 1.11
N LEU A 84 3.07 -12.17 1.64
CA LEU A 84 2.32 -11.73 2.81
C LEU A 84 3.15 -11.96 4.08
N HIS A 85 3.48 -10.90 4.82
CA HIS A 85 4.16 -11.04 6.10
C HIS A 85 3.22 -11.69 7.13
N PRO A 86 3.58 -12.84 7.74
CA PRO A 86 2.62 -13.69 8.45
C PRO A 86 2.21 -13.18 9.84
N SER A 87 2.87 -12.14 10.35
CA SER A 87 2.61 -11.59 11.67
C SER A 87 2.35 -10.08 11.61
N PRO A 88 1.50 -9.54 12.50
CA PRO A 88 1.29 -8.10 12.55
C PRO A 88 2.58 -7.38 12.97
N ILE A 89 2.94 -6.32 12.24
CA ILE A 89 4.05 -5.45 12.64
C ILE A 89 3.66 -4.75 13.94
N ARG A 90 4.45 -4.94 14.99
CA ARG A 90 4.29 -4.20 16.24
C ARG A 90 4.47 -2.71 15.96
N VAL A 91 3.58 -1.88 16.51
CA VAL A 91 3.61 -0.41 16.36
C VAL A 91 4.72 0.20 17.23
N SER A 92 5.98 -0.11 16.90
CA SER A 92 7.20 0.31 17.60
C SER A 92 8.26 0.75 16.57
N TYR A 93 8.86 1.91 16.77
CA TYR A 93 9.87 2.45 15.87
C TYR A 93 11.09 1.52 15.75
N THR A 94 11.49 0.93 16.87
CA THR A 94 12.63 -0.01 16.91
C THR A 94 12.31 -1.30 16.16
N THR A 95 11.07 -1.77 16.23
CA THR A 95 10.63 -2.94 15.45
C THR A 95 10.69 -2.64 13.96
N VAL A 96 10.14 -1.50 13.51
CA VAL A 96 10.14 -1.16 12.08
C VAL A 96 11.57 -0.97 11.55
N SER A 97 12.42 -0.24 12.26
CA SER A 97 13.80 0.03 11.84
C SER A 97 14.69 -1.22 11.74
N SER A 98 14.28 -2.35 12.34
CA SER A 98 14.99 -3.62 12.27
C SER A 98 14.32 -4.64 11.35
N LEU A 99 12.98 -4.70 11.38
CA LEU A 99 12.20 -5.67 10.63
C LEU A 99 12.21 -5.36 9.13
N ILE A 100 12.00 -4.10 8.73
CA ILE A 100 11.90 -3.75 7.30
C ILE A 100 13.18 -4.11 6.53
N PRO A 101 14.40 -3.70 6.96
CA PRO A 101 15.62 -4.10 6.26
C PRO A 101 15.79 -5.63 6.18
N THR A 102 15.42 -6.34 7.26
CA THR A 102 15.48 -7.81 7.32
C THR A 102 14.56 -8.46 6.26
N LEU A 103 13.32 -7.99 6.15
CA LEU A 103 12.37 -8.51 5.16
C LEU A 103 12.85 -8.25 3.72
N LEU A 104 13.41 -7.07 3.45
CA LEU A 104 13.94 -6.75 2.12
C LEU A 104 15.16 -7.59 1.76
N GLN A 105 16.06 -7.85 2.72
CA GLN A 105 17.19 -8.74 2.53
C GLN A 105 16.74 -10.19 2.27
N GLN A 106 15.74 -10.67 3.03
CA GLN A 106 15.26 -12.04 2.93
C GLN A 106 14.51 -12.32 1.62
N HIS A 107 13.67 -11.38 1.19
CA HIS A 107 12.73 -11.61 0.09
C HIS A 107 13.12 -10.93 -1.22
N ASN A 108 13.98 -9.90 -1.17
CA ASN A 108 14.40 -9.09 -2.32
C ASN A 108 13.24 -8.70 -3.28
N PRO A 109 12.11 -8.19 -2.75
CA PRO A 109 10.89 -8.01 -3.55
C PRO A 109 11.05 -6.91 -4.60
N ASP A 110 10.20 -6.90 -5.63
CA ASP A 110 10.13 -5.79 -6.59
C ASP A 110 9.42 -4.57 -6.01
N TYR A 111 8.32 -4.80 -5.29
CA TYR A 111 7.50 -3.77 -4.64
C TYR A 111 7.39 -4.01 -3.15
N ILE A 112 7.21 -2.91 -2.42
CA ILE A 112 6.89 -2.90 -1.00
C ILE A 112 5.53 -2.22 -0.82
N PHE A 113 4.57 -2.91 -0.22
CA PHE A 113 3.21 -2.43 -0.03
C PHE A 113 2.80 -2.57 1.44
N HIS A 114 2.76 -1.45 2.15
CA HIS A 114 2.33 -1.43 3.55
C HIS A 114 0.86 -1.05 3.65
N ILE A 115 0.15 -1.62 4.63
CA ILE A 115 -1.21 -1.25 4.99
C ILE A 115 -1.19 -0.72 6.42
N GLY A 116 -1.84 0.41 6.66
CA GLY A 116 -2.00 0.99 8.00
C GLY A 116 -3.41 1.52 8.21
N VAL A 117 -3.89 1.53 9.45
CA VAL A 117 -5.20 2.11 9.75
C VAL A 117 -5.07 3.62 9.98
N ALA A 118 -5.98 4.39 9.37
CA ALA A 118 -6.18 5.80 9.66
C ALA A 118 -7.60 5.99 10.23
N GLY A 119 -7.76 5.78 11.53
CA GLY A 119 -9.09 5.70 12.17
C GLY A 119 -9.98 6.94 12.03
N GLY A 120 -9.40 8.11 11.76
CA GLY A 120 -10.15 9.34 11.48
C GLY A 120 -10.57 9.53 10.01
N ARG A 121 -10.11 8.66 9.10
CA ARG A 121 -10.43 8.73 7.67
C ARG A 121 -11.54 7.73 7.34
N THR A 122 -12.46 8.18 6.48
CA THR A 122 -13.51 7.32 5.92
C THR A 122 -13.11 6.70 4.59
N ASN A 123 -12.01 7.15 3.98
CA ASN A 123 -11.61 6.77 2.63
C ASN A 123 -10.33 5.93 2.66
N TYR A 124 -10.07 5.18 1.59
CA TYR A 124 -8.80 4.53 1.35
C TYR A 124 -7.81 5.51 0.72
N THR A 125 -6.57 5.55 1.20
CA THR A 125 -5.60 6.56 0.76
C THR A 125 -4.23 5.96 0.47
N LEU A 126 -3.68 6.19 -0.72
CA LEU A 126 -2.28 5.91 -1.02
C LEU A 126 -1.42 7.13 -0.68
N GLU A 127 -0.41 6.91 0.15
CA GLU A 127 0.54 7.95 0.55
C GLU A 127 1.69 8.05 -0.46
N THR A 128 2.02 9.27 -0.89
CA THR A 128 2.94 9.52 -2.01
C THR A 128 4.29 10.11 -1.60
N VAL A 129 4.41 10.55 -0.35
CA VAL A 129 5.62 11.19 0.20
C VAL A 129 5.89 10.68 1.61
N GLY A 130 7.14 10.33 1.89
CA GLY A 130 7.65 10.09 3.24
C GLY A 130 8.52 11.25 3.71
N HIS A 131 8.44 11.56 5.00
CA HIS A 131 9.23 12.64 5.62
C HIS A 131 10.27 12.09 6.60
N ARG A 132 11.48 12.65 6.59
CA ARG A 132 12.58 12.16 7.44
C ARG A 132 12.40 12.45 8.92
N ASP A 133 11.73 13.54 9.27
CA ASP A 133 11.88 14.20 10.56
C ASP A 133 10.56 14.31 11.34
N SER A 134 10.68 14.52 12.66
CA SER A 134 9.59 14.92 13.58
C SER A 134 8.66 13.79 14.05
N TYR A 135 9.19 12.58 14.21
CA TYR A 135 8.49 11.44 14.79
C TYR A 135 8.44 11.51 16.31
N LYS A 136 7.63 12.45 16.84
CA LYS A 136 7.55 12.76 18.29
C LYS A 136 6.46 12.00 19.04
N ILE A 137 5.51 11.42 18.32
CA ILE A 137 4.43 10.63 18.93
C ILE A 137 5.04 9.36 19.49
N ARG A 138 4.81 9.08 20.77
CA ARG A 138 5.34 7.87 21.41
C ARG A 138 4.65 6.61 20.88
N ASP A 139 5.46 5.60 20.62
CA ASP A 139 5.03 4.27 20.20
C ASP A 139 4.56 3.41 21.39
N VAL A 140 4.21 2.14 21.14
CA VAL A 140 3.74 1.22 22.20
C VAL A 140 4.81 0.85 23.24
N ASP A 141 6.06 1.25 23.00
CA ASP A 141 7.18 1.07 23.94
C ASP A 141 7.57 2.42 24.58
N GLU A 142 6.71 3.45 24.49
CA GLU A 142 6.92 4.79 25.03
C GLU A 142 8.13 5.54 24.46
N ARG A 143 8.52 5.22 23.21
CA ARG A 143 9.69 5.81 22.53
C ARG A 143 9.30 6.67 21.32
N ASP A 144 10.14 7.66 21.03
CA ASP A 144 10.05 8.47 19.82
C ASP A 144 10.91 7.87 18.69
N GLY A 145 10.75 8.40 17.47
CA GLY A 145 11.44 7.88 16.29
C GLY A 145 12.90 8.34 16.15
N TRP A 146 13.41 9.18 17.05
CA TRP A 146 14.72 9.82 16.89
C TRP A 146 15.86 8.81 16.86
N LYS A 147 15.93 7.94 17.89
CA LYS A 147 17.02 6.97 18.03
C LYS A 147 16.91 5.81 17.03
N ALA A 148 15.70 5.46 16.62
CA ALA A 148 15.44 4.33 15.75
C ALA A 148 15.70 4.65 14.26
N GLY A 149 15.40 5.87 13.82
CA GLY A 149 15.53 6.26 12.41
C GLY A 149 16.18 7.63 12.21
N GLU A 150 15.56 8.70 12.72
CA GLU A 150 15.93 10.09 12.34
C GLU A 150 17.43 10.38 12.48
N HIS A 151 18.04 9.92 13.58
CA HIS A 151 19.47 10.12 13.82
C HIS A 151 20.35 9.47 12.75
N ALA A 152 20.05 8.22 12.37
CA ALA A 152 20.80 7.48 11.36
C ALA A 152 20.59 8.11 9.98
N TRP A 153 19.35 8.38 9.58
CA TRP A 153 19.03 9.00 8.30
C TRP A 153 19.70 10.37 8.12
N LYS A 154 19.76 11.19 9.18
CA LYS A 154 20.49 12.47 9.15
C LYS A 154 21.99 12.28 8.97
N LYS A 155 22.58 11.35 9.73
CA LYS A 155 24.01 11.04 9.66
C LYS A 155 24.41 10.55 8.27
N GLU A 156 23.54 9.79 7.62
CA GLU A 156 23.76 9.24 6.27
C GLU A 156 23.42 10.24 5.15
N GLY A 157 22.92 11.43 5.46
CA GLY A 157 22.60 12.45 4.48
C GLY A 157 21.36 12.12 3.64
N VAL A 158 20.44 11.31 4.18
CA VAL A 158 19.16 11.01 3.52
C VAL A 158 18.38 12.32 3.33
N PRO A 159 17.80 12.57 2.14
CA PRO A 159 16.92 13.72 1.89
C PRO A 159 15.78 13.85 2.91
N GLU A 160 15.32 15.08 3.13
CA GLU A 160 14.21 15.37 4.05
C GLU A 160 12.88 14.75 3.61
N LYS A 161 12.72 14.58 2.30
CA LYS A 161 11.55 13.98 1.68
C LYS A 161 12.00 12.96 0.66
N LEU A 162 11.34 11.82 0.66
CA LEU A 162 11.44 10.82 -0.39
C LEU A 162 10.06 10.58 -0.96
N HIS A 163 10.01 10.38 -2.27
CA HIS A 163 8.77 10.25 -3.02
C HIS A 163 8.66 8.84 -3.59
N VAL A 164 7.42 8.38 -3.71
CA VAL A 164 7.12 7.21 -4.52
C VAL A 164 7.45 7.48 -5.99
N GLY A 165 7.77 6.41 -6.74
CA GLY A 165 8.24 6.50 -8.13
C GLY A 165 7.19 6.14 -9.18
N TRP A 166 6.02 5.65 -8.78
CA TRP A 166 4.92 5.31 -9.68
C TRP A 166 4.18 6.57 -10.14
N ASP A 167 3.50 6.50 -11.29
CA ASP A 167 2.73 7.62 -11.84
C ASP A 167 1.44 7.80 -11.02
N GLU A 168 1.44 8.83 -10.18
CA GLU A 168 0.37 9.07 -9.21
C GLU A 168 -1.02 9.23 -9.84
N GLU A 169 -1.09 9.98 -10.94
CA GLU A 169 -2.34 10.30 -11.64
C GLU A 169 -2.92 9.04 -12.30
N ASP A 170 -2.09 8.28 -13.01
CA ASP A 170 -2.50 7.04 -13.68
C ASP A 170 -2.87 5.94 -12.66
N VAL A 171 -2.12 5.81 -11.56
CA VAL A 171 -2.41 4.81 -10.52
C VAL A 171 -3.75 5.09 -9.84
N VAL A 172 -4.02 6.34 -9.41
CA VAL A 172 -5.28 6.64 -8.71
C VAL A 172 -6.48 6.51 -9.63
N GLU A 173 -6.35 6.84 -10.92
CA GLU A 173 -7.40 6.68 -11.92
C GLU A 173 -7.76 5.20 -12.11
N ARG A 174 -6.76 4.35 -12.37
CA ARG A 174 -6.96 2.89 -12.50
C ARG A 174 -7.57 2.28 -11.25
N TRP A 175 -7.02 2.66 -10.10
CA TRP A 175 -7.43 2.12 -8.81
C TRP A 175 -8.88 2.48 -8.50
N ALA A 176 -9.25 3.75 -8.63
CA ALA A 176 -10.62 4.20 -8.41
C ALA A 176 -11.61 3.60 -9.41
N SER A 177 -11.20 3.44 -10.68
CA SER A 177 -12.02 2.82 -11.73
C SER A 177 -12.31 1.35 -11.42
N GLU A 178 -11.28 0.58 -11.08
CA GLU A 178 -11.41 -0.84 -10.77
C GLU A 178 -12.26 -1.07 -9.51
N VAL A 179 -12.01 -0.30 -8.45
CA VAL A 179 -12.81 -0.39 -7.22
C VAL A 179 -14.28 -0.09 -7.51
N ARG A 180 -14.58 0.98 -8.24
CA ARG A 180 -15.96 1.35 -8.60
C ARG A 180 -16.65 0.24 -9.40
N SER A 181 -15.99 -0.29 -10.42
CA SER A 181 -16.53 -1.38 -11.23
C SER A 181 -16.84 -2.62 -10.38
N ARG A 182 -15.98 -2.96 -9.42
CA ARG A 182 -16.24 -4.07 -8.49
C ARG A 182 -17.38 -3.79 -7.51
N GLU A 183 -17.54 -2.55 -7.08
CA GLU A 183 -18.67 -2.16 -6.25
C GLU A 183 -19.99 -2.25 -6.98
N GLU A 184 -20.03 -1.82 -8.24
CA GLU A 184 -21.18 -1.93 -9.14
C GLU A 184 -21.56 -3.41 -9.35
N GLU A 185 -20.58 -4.27 -9.66
CA GLU A 185 -20.80 -5.73 -9.84
C GLU A 185 -21.40 -6.40 -8.60
N LEU A 186 -21.03 -5.94 -7.41
CA LEU A 186 -21.53 -6.45 -6.13
C LEU A 186 -22.84 -5.79 -5.67
N GLY A 187 -23.42 -4.89 -6.49
CA GLY A 187 -24.67 -4.19 -6.17
C GLY A 187 -24.53 -3.16 -5.05
N PHE A 188 -23.32 -2.65 -4.79
CA PHE A 188 -23.10 -1.56 -3.83
C PHE A 188 -23.39 -0.18 -4.44
N ASP A 189 -23.59 -0.09 -5.76
CA ASP A 189 -23.86 1.16 -6.48
C ASP A 189 -25.35 1.39 -6.83
N ASP A 190 -26.22 0.42 -6.52
CA ASP A 190 -27.66 0.52 -6.76
C ASP A 190 -28.30 1.53 -5.80
N VAL A 191 -28.27 2.81 -6.17
CA VAL A 191 -29.22 3.80 -5.64
C VAL A 191 -30.59 3.43 -6.21
N PRO A 192 -31.61 3.16 -5.38
CA PRO A 192 -32.94 2.86 -5.89
C PRO A 192 -33.43 4.02 -6.77
N LYS A 193 -33.63 3.75 -8.07
CA LYS A 193 -34.21 4.72 -9.00
C LYS A 193 -35.57 5.16 -8.47
N GLU A 194 -35.81 6.47 -8.48
CA GLU A 194 -37.05 7.08 -8.01
C GLU A 194 -38.23 6.62 -8.88
N GLU A 195 -38.94 5.57 -8.46
CA GLU A 195 -40.28 5.28 -8.99
C GLU A 195 -41.28 6.20 -8.27
N SER A 196 -41.43 7.41 -8.81
CA SER A 196 -42.20 8.52 -8.22
C SER A 196 -43.72 8.34 -8.19
N ASN A 197 -44.25 7.13 -8.37
CA ASN A 197 -45.70 6.88 -8.33
C ASN A 197 -46.11 6.05 -7.09
N GLY A 198 -46.53 6.75 -6.03
CA GLY A 198 -47.39 6.17 -4.98
C GLY A 198 -46.68 5.53 -3.77
N LEU A 199 -45.49 6.01 -3.39
CA LEU A 199 -44.80 5.55 -2.19
C LEU A 199 -45.53 6.01 -0.91
N THR A 200 -45.85 5.07 -0.03
CA THR A 200 -46.35 5.34 1.32
C THR A 200 -45.26 5.96 2.19
N VAL A 201 -45.62 6.62 3.30
CA VAL A 201 -44.66 7.23 4.24
C VAL A 201 -43.59 6.23 4.71
N GLU A 202 -43.98 4.97 4.94
CA GLU A 202 -43.06 3.89 5.32
C GLU A 202 -42.05 3.57 4.20
N ARG A 203 -42.52 3.44 2.95
CA ARG A 203 -41.65 3.16 1.80
C ARG A 203 -40.70 4.33 1.48
N PHE A 204 -41.12 5.57 1.73
CA PHE A 204 -40.24 6.73 1.67
C PHE A 204 -39.12 6.65 2.71
N GLY A 205 -39.42 6.25 3.95
CA GLY A 205 -38.43 6.08 5.01
C GLY A 205 -37.38 5.00 4.69
N ASP A 206 -37.81 3.87 4.13
CA ASP A 206 -36.90 2.79 3.73
C ASP A 206 -36.03 3.20 2.53
N TRP A 207 -36.57 3.99 1.60
CA TRP A 207 -35.80 4.58 0.51
C TRP A 207 -34.68 5.49 1.03
N PHE A 208 -34.96 6.42 1.94
CA PHE A 208 -33.93 7.30 2.53
C PHE A 208 -32.83 6.51 3.25
N LYS A 209 -33.19 5.48 4.03
CA LYS A 209 -32.21 4.60 4.68
C LYS A 209 -31.32 3.88 3.68
N ASN A 210 -31.88 3.43 2.56
CA ASN A 210 -31.12 2.78 1.50
C ASN A 210 -30.15 3.77 0.83
N VAL A 211 -30.59 4.98 0.50
CA VAL A 211 -29.72 6.05 -0.03
C VAL A 211 -28.57 6.35 0.93
N GLU A 212 -28.87 6.55 2.22
CA GLU A 212 -27.86 6.84 3.23
C GLU A 212 -26.85 5.69 3.38
N ARG A 213 -27.33 4.44 3.34
CA ARG A 213 -26.48 3.25 3.38
C ARG A 213 -25.58 3.15 2.14
N THR A 214 -26.11 3.41 0.94
CA THR A 214 -25.34 3.40 -0.31
C THR A 214 -24.28 4.49 -0.31
N GLU A 215 -24.63 5.72 0.09
CA GLU A 215 -23.67 6.83 0.21
C GLU A 215 -22.58 6.54 1.25
N LYS A 216 -22.92 5.93 2.39
CA LYS A 216 -21.92 5.46 3.36
C LYS A 216 -20.98 4.42 2.75
N LYS A 217 -21.49 3.40 2.05
CA LYS A 217 -20.66 2.38 1.40
C LYS A 217 -19.72 2.98 0.36
N ARG A 218 -20.23 3.89 -0.50
CA ARG A 218 -19.43 4.65 -1.45
C ARG A 218 -18.35 5.47 -0.78
N ALA A 219 -18.68 6.18 0.32
CA ALA A 219 -17.71 6.93 1.09
C ALA A 219 -16.58 6.04 1.60
N PHE A 220 -16.91 4.84 2.10
CA PHE A 220 -15.90 3.88 2.56
C PHE A 220 -14.95 3.42 1.45
N SER A 221 -15.40 3.29 0.21
CA SER A 221 -14.58 2.81 -0.91
C SER A 221 -13.89 3.89 -1.73
N ARG A 222 -13.98 5.16 -1.33
CA ARG A 222 -13.29 6.25 -2.05
C ARG A 222 -11.79 6.03 -2.00
N CYS A 223 -11.17 6.05 -3.18
CA CYS A 223 -9.73 5.94 -3.37
C CYS A 223 -9.13 7.33 -3.56
N GLN A 224 -8.11 7.69 -2.78
CA GLN A 224 -7.50 9.01 -2.80
C GLN A 224 -5.97 8.92 -2.67
N LEU A 225 -5.29 10.00 -3.04
CA LEU A 225 -3.87 10.19 -2.75
C LEU A 225 -3.69 11.14 -1.58
N SER A 226 -2.60 10.98 -0.85
CA SER A 226 -2.19 11.88 0.23
C SER A 226 -0.68 12.09 0.25
N VAL A 227 -0.29 13.29 0.65
CA VAL A 227 1.11 13.68 0.87
C VAL A 227 1.47 13.71 2.36
N ASP A 228 0.54 13.30 3.23
CA ASP A 228 0.70 13.31 4.68
C ASP A 228 0.16 12.01 5.29
N ALA A 229 1.08 11.10 5.57
CA ALA A 229 0.79 9.84 6.25
C ALA A 229 0.71 10.00 7.79
N GLY A 230 0.88 11.22 8.31
CA GLY A 230 0.95 11.52 9.73
C GLY A 230 2.29 11.12 10.34
N ARG A 231 2.88 12.00 11.17
CA ARG A 231 4.23 11.84 11.79
C ARG A 231 4.28 10.77 12.90
N PHE A 232 3.88 9.54 12.58
CA PHE A 232 3.89 8.36 13.44
C PHE A 232 4.41 7.12 12.67
N LEU A 233 4.01 5.90 13.07
CA LEU A 233 4.58 4.66 12.53
C LEU A 233 4.23 4.37 11.07
N CYS A 234 3.07 4.81 10.58
CA CYS A 234 2.69 4.64 9.18
C CYS A 234 3.69 5.36 8.25
N GLU A 235 3.90 6.66 8.48
CA GLU A 235 4.87 7.45 7.72
C GLU A 235 6.31 7.00 7.96
N PHE A 236 6.67 6.66 9.21
CA PHE A 236 8.01 6.15 9.52
C PHE A 236 8.33 4.90 8.72
N THR A 237 7.36 4.00 8.55
CA THR A 237 7.52 2.76 7.79
C THR A 237 7.61 3.02 6.29
N LEU A 238 6.77 3.92 5.75
CA LEU A 238 6.87 4.38 4.37
C LEU A 238 8.27 4.97 4.10
N PHE A 239 8.72 5.86 4.98
CA PHE A 239 10.01 6.52 4.84
C PHE A 239 11.17 5.53 4.98
N GLU A 240 11.15 4.64 5.97
CA GLU A 240 12.17 3.59 6.13
C GLU A 240 12.30 2.73 4.86
N SER A 241 11.19 2.26 4.28
CA SER A 241 11.22 1.50 3.03
C SER A 241 11.77 2.30 1.83
N LEU A 242 11.43 3.59 1.73
CA LEU A 242 12.02 4.48 0.72
C LEU A 242 13.52 4.70 0.96
N VAL A 243 13.95 4.81 2.21
CA VAL A 243 15.37 4.92 2.59
C VAL A 243 16.13 3.66 2.20
N GLN A 244 15.56 2.47 2.40
CA GLN A 244 16.21 1.23 1.98
C GLN A 244 16.44 1.19 0.46
N ARG A 245 15.43 1.57 -0.33
CA ARG A 245 15.58 1.68 -1.80
C ARG A 245 16.57 2.76 -2.23
N TRP A 246 16.59 3.89 -1.53
CA TRP A 246 17.58 4.93 -1.76
C TRP A 246 19.00 4.43 -1.45
N ALA A 247 19.18 3.76 -0.31
CA ALA A 247 20.47 3.23 0.12
C ALA A 247 20.99 2.12 -0.82
N GLU A 248 20.11 1.27 -1.33
CA GLU A 248 20.44 0.29 -2.39
C GLU A 248 21.07 0.99 -3.60
N LEU A 249 20.44 2.05 -4.12
CA LEU A 249 20.97 2.81 -5.26
C LEU A 249 22.31 3.51 -4.96
N GLN A 250 22.47 4.03 -3.74
CA GLN A 250 23.71 4.69 -3.34
C GLN A 250 24.88 3.71 -3.23
N LYS A 251 24.61 2.46 -2.84
CA LYS A 251 25.61 1.40 -2.66
C LYS A 251 25.80 0.52 -3.91
N ALA A 252 24.92 0.65 -4.90
CA ALA A 252 24.94 -0.17 -6.11
C ALA A 252 26.22 0.01 -6.94
N ASP A 253 26.85 -1.12 -7.27
CA ASP A 253 27.92 -1.22 -8.26
C ASP A 253 27.38 -1.05 -9.69
N LYS A 254 28.25 -1.14 -10.70
CA LYS A 254 27.87 -0.91 -12.10
C LYS A 254 26.74 -1.85 -12.58
N ASP A 255 26.74 -3.09 -12.10
CA ASP A 255 25.86 -4.15 -12.58
C ASP A 255 24.49 -4.05 -11.91
N SER A 256 24.45 -3.74 -10.61
CA SER A 256 23.23 -3.59 -9.81
C SER A 256 22.58 -2.21 -9.90
N ARG A 257 23.24 -1.20 -10.50
CA ARG A 257 22.76 0.20 -10.53
C ARG A 257 21.48 0.38 -11.34
N ALA A 258 21.32 -0.33 -12.45
CA ALA A 258 20.12 -0.26 -13.27
C ALA A 258 18.90 -0.78 -12.51
N LEU A 259 19.02 -1.96 -11.90
CA LEU A 259 17.98 -2.57 -11.08
C LEU A 259 17.63 -1.70 -9.86
N SER A 260 18.65 -1.19 -9.15
CA SER A 260 18.43 -0.34 -7.97
C SER A 260 17.72 0.97 -8.33
N ARG A 261 18.04 1.55 -9.49
CA ARG A 261 17.33 2.73 -10.01
C ARG A 261 15.88 2.40 -10.37
N GLU A 262 15.64 1.25 -10.99
CA GLU A 262 14.30 0.78 -11.33
C GLU A 262 13.43 0.50 -10.10
N ARG A 263 14.03 0.18 -8.94
CA ARG A 263 13.30 -0.10 -7.69
C ARG A 263 13.15 1.10 -6.76
N LEU A 264 13.84 2.21 -7.04
CA LEU A 264 13.98 3.36 -6.11
C LEU A 264 12.67 3.85 -5.49
N GLY A 265 11.59 3.86 -6.26
CA GLY A 265 10.27 4.34 -5.83
C GLY A 265 9.16 3.30 -5.87
N LYS A 266 9.49 2.00 -5.92
CA LYS A 266 8.51 0.89 -5.88
C LYS A 266 8.03 0.60 -4.46
N VAL A 267 7.54 1.64 -3.78
CA VAL A 267 7.01 1.60 -2.42
C VAL A 267 5.63 2.25 -2.42
N ALA A 268 4.70 1.68 -1.68
CA ALA A 268 3.39 2.26 -1.44
C ALA A 268 2.94 2.00 -0.01
N PHE A 269 2.16 2.94 0.52
CA PHE A 269 1.50 2.79 1.82
C PHE A 269 0.02 3.10 1.65
N LEU A 270 -0.83 2.14 1.97
CA LEU A 270 -2.28 2.25 1.93
C LEU A 270 -2.82 2.50 3.34
N HIS A 271 -3.37 3.68 3.57
CA HIS A 271 -4.24 3.93 4.71
C HIS A 271 -5.65 3.38 4.46
N VAL A 272 -6.16 2.64 5.43
CA VAL A 272 -7.50 2.06 5.44
C VAL A 272 -8.36 2.66 6.56
N PRO A 273 -9.70 2.68 6.42
CA PRO A 273 -10.61 3.08 7.48
C PRO A 273 -10.52 2.21 8.74
N GLY A 274 -11.05 2.71 9.85
CA GLY A 274 -11.04 2.03 11.16
C GLY A 274 -11.90 0.76 11.33
N PRO A 275 -13.08 0.60 10.68
CA PRO A 275 -13.90 -0.59 10.82
C PRO A 275 -13.17 -1.89 10.46
N TYR A 276 -13.51 -2.98 11.14
CA TYR A 276 -12.85 -4.29 11.01
C TYR A 276 -13.84 -5.47 11.06
N ASP A 277 -15.13 -5.23 10.87
CA ASP A 277 -16.09 -6.31 10.63
C ASP A 277 -15.81 -7.03 9.30
N GLU A 278 -16.42 -8.20 9.10
CA GLU A 278 -16.19 -9.05 7.93
C GLU A 278 -16.38 -8.29 6.60
N GLU A 279 -17.46 -7.51 6.47
CA GLU A 279 -17.73 -6.70 5.27
C GLU A 279 -16.62 -5.65 5.04
N ALA A 280 -16.15 -5.00 6.11
CA ALA A 280 -15.07 -4.03 6.04
C ALA A 280 -13.73 -4.65 5.64
N ILE A 281 -13.39 -5.84 6.16
CA ILE A 281 -12.15 -6.54 5.81
C ILE A 281 -12.19 -7.05 4.37
N GLU A 282 -13.30 -7.65 3.93
CA GLU A 282 -13.46 -8.09 2.53
C GLU A 282 -13.36 -6.91 1.56
N ARG A 283 -13.99 -5.78 1.91
CA ARG A 283 -13.90 -4.55 1.13
C ARG A 283 -12.47 -4.02 1.09
N GLY A 284 -11.80 -3.96 2.24
CA GLY A 284 -10.41 -3.54 2.34
C GLY A 284 -9.46 -4.41 1.52
N ALA A 285 -9.67 -5.73 1.51
CA ALA A 285 -8.91 -6.67 0.68
C ALA A 285 -9.11 -6.37 -0.81
N ARG A 286 -10.37 -6.25 -1.28
CA ARG A 286 -10.64 -5.89 -2.69
C ARG A 286 -10.00 -4.56 -3.10
N VAL A 287 -10.06 -3.55 -2.23
CA VAL A 287 -9.46 -2.24 -2.50
C VAL A 287 -7.94 -2.31 -2.52
N ALA A 288 -7.31 -3.05 -1.61
CA ALA A 288 -5.86 -3.25 -1.58
C ALA A 288 -5.35 -4.03 -2.79
N GLU A 289 -6.07 -5.08 -3.21
CA GLU A 289 -5.75 -5.81 -4.45
C GLU A 289 -5.78 -4.90 -5.69
N ALA A 290 -6.82 -4.07 -5.82
CA ALA A 290 -6.94 -3.13 -6.92
C ALA A 290 -5.81 -2.09 -6.90
N ALA A 291 -5.39 -1.63 -5.72
CA ALA A 291 -4.25 -0.74 -5.57
C ALA A 291 -2.95 -1.41 -6.05
N ILE A 292 -2.68 -2.65 -5.62
CA ILE A 292 -1.49 -3.41 -6.03
C ILE A 292 -1.49 -3.64 -7.55
N ARG A 293 -2.61 -4.09 -8.13
CA ARG A 293 -2.75 -4.26 -9.58
C ARG A 293 -2.48 -2.96 -10.33
N SER A 294 -3.05 -1.84 -9.88
CA SER A 294 -2.87 -0.53 -10.51
C SER A 294 -1.43 -0.05 -10.46
N LEU A 295 -0.75 -0.21 -9.31
CA LEU A 295 0.67 0.14 -9.13
C LEU A 295 1.57 -0.66 -10.08
N VAL A 296 1.38 -1.98 -10.15
CA VAL A 296 2.17 -2.84 -11.02
C VAL A 296 1.86 -2.54 -12.48
N ALA A 297 0.58 -2.47 -12.86
CA ALA A 297 0.20 -2.24 -14.26
C ALA A 297 0.69 -0.89 -14.79
N SER A 298 0.53 0.20 -14.03
CA SER A 298 1.08 1.50 -14.38
C SER A 298 2.58 1.43 -14.67
N TRP A 299 3.31 0.72 -13.82
CA TRP A 299 4.76 0.59 -13.91
C TRP A 299 5.21 -0.33 -15.06
N GLU A 300 4.60 -1.49 -15.22
CA GLU A 300 4.95 -2.43 -16.30
C GLU A 300 4.61 -1.85 -17.68
N GLU A 301 3.63 -0.95 -17.75
CA GLU A 301 3.32 -0.14 -18.94
C GLU A 301 4.28 1.05 -19.16
N GLY A 302 5.33 1.20 -18.34
CA GLY A 302 6.36 2.22 -18.52
C GLY A 302 6.01 3.60 -17.95
N ARG A 303 4.90 3.75 -17.23
CA ARG A 303 4.59 5.01 -16.54
C ARG A 303 5.35 5.10 -15.23
N ARG A 304 5.92 6.27 -14.98
CA ARG A 304 6.71 6.60 -13.78
C ARG A 304 6.31 8.00 -13.34
N ARG A 305 6.54 8.31 -12.07
CA ARG A 305 6.41 9.67 -11.56
C ARG A 305 7.17 10.65 -12.45
N LYS A 306 6.52 11.74 -12.87
CA LYS A 306 7.16 12.83 -13.61
C LYS A 306 7.89 13.75 -12.62
N ALA A 307 9.09 14.20 -12.97
CA ALA A 307 9.81 15.19 -12.16
C ALA A 307 9.02 16.51 -12.13
N GLY A 308 8.77 17.08 -10.93
CA GLY A 308 8.15 18.41 -10.77
C GLY A 308 6.66 18.46 -10.38
N GLN A 309 6.00 17.33 -10.06
CA GLN A 309 4.57 17.30 -9.66
C GLN A 309 4.25 17.88 -8.24
N GLU A 310 5.20 18.51 -7.55
CA GLU A 310 5.03 18.99 -6.17
C GLU A 310 4.00 20.13 -6.01
N GLU A 311 3.71 20.89 -7.08
CA GLU A 311 2.88 22.10 -6.98
C GLU A 311 1.37 21.87 -7.16
N ASN A 312 0.94 20.79 -7.84
CA ASN A 312 -0.47 20.60 -8.20
C ASN A 312 -1.35 19.98 -7.10
N LEU A 313 -0.78 19.21 -6.16
CA LEU A 313 -1.56 18.50 -5.13
C LEU A 313 -2.00 19.37 -3.95
N LYS A 314 -1.42 20.57 -3.79
CA LYS A 314 -1.87 21.56 -2.79
C LYS A 314 -3.27 22.11 -3.08
N GLY A 315 -3.81 21.89 -4.28
CA GLY A 315 -5.11 22.42 -4.71
C GLY A 315 -6.34 21.59 -4.32
N SER A 316 -6.17 20.35 -3.83
CA SER A 316 -7.32 19.43 -3.61
C SER A 316 -7.81 19.38 -2.15
N THR A 317 -7.06 19.92 -1.19
CA THR A 317 -7.52 20.07 0.20
C THR A 317 -8.17 21.42 0.43
N LYS A 318 -9.38 21.62 -0.11
CA LYS A 318 -10.36 22.51 0.54
C LYS A 318 -11.28 21.64 1.39
N VAL A 319 -10.93 21.53 2.66
CA VAL A 319 -11.87 21.11 3.69
C VAL A 319 -12.89 22.23 3.82
N ASP A 320 -14.15 21.95 3.53
CA ASP A 320 -15.27 22.83 3.85
C ASP A 320 -15.38 22.92 5.38
N THR A 321 -14.70 23.91 5.96
CA THR A 321 -14.98 24.35 7.33
C THR A 321 -16.13 25.35 7.28
N THR A 322 -17.35 24.85 7.32
CA THR A 322 -18.52 25.66 7.72
C THR A 322 -19.31 24.93 8.81
N GLY A 323 -19.39 25.57 9.99
CA GLY A 323 -20.19 25.18 11.16
C GLY A 323 -19.52 24.11 12.03
N THR A 324 -19.29 24.26 13.33
CA THR A 324 -19.85 25.10 14.41
C THR A 324 -18.85 24.97 15.57
N GLY A 325 -18.36 26.04 16.19
CA GLY A 325 -18.95 26.56 17.44
C GLY A 325 -18.44 25.80 18.68
N ASP A 326 -17.37 26.33 19.29
CA ASP A 326 -16.82 26.15 20.65
C ASP A 326 -17.41 25.08 21.60
N SER A 327 -16.53 24.23 22.17
CA SER A 327 -16.42 24.06 23.64
C SER A 327 -15.22 23.21 24.07
N GLU A 328 -14.54 23.75 25.07
CA GLU A 328 -13.50 23.24 25.97
C GLU A 328 -13.51 21.74 26.30
N TRP A 329 -12.31 21.15 26.41
CA TRP A 329 -12.01 20.07 27.35
C TRP A 329 -10.62 20.25 27.96
N ASP A 330 -10.62 20.60 29.24
CA ASP A 330 -9.63 20.17 30.23
C ASP A 330 -9.56 18.64 30.34
#